data_AF-A0A955HHH5-F1
#
_entry.id   AF-A0A955HHH5-F1
#
_cell.length_a   1.000
_cell.length_b   1.000
_cell.length_c   1.000
_cell.angle_alpha   90.00
_cell.angle_beta   90.00
_cell.angle_gamma   90.00
#
_symmetry.space_group_name_H-M   'P 1'
#
loop_
_entity.id
_entity.type
_entity.pdbx_description
1 polymer ?
#
loop_
_entity_poly.entity_id
_entity_poly.type
_entity_poly.pdbx_seq_one_letter_code
_entity_poly.pdbx_strand_id
1 'polypeptide(L)'
;MPKRLRAIRLLSFSDDQPNEQLGSLIPYHVLHPEVTRTPQPSKLTFAVRAIAYVTLPAIAVIALLLLGTTSYGLFAKEQYALAPMVTLVDPNNGTATTLQYGPQVALLQPNFYEQTRDAFIEDSLTFIDVDFTSNQLRYFVDGVLSQSAEILAVGATGSWWETPAGLYTIQKVEERPFSSLGQVYLPNRITFEGNYMIHGIPEYPNGTTVAPEQAVGGIRLSNEAAAALAAVVEKGTPILVHDTVKSVDDFVYEPLAPEVGAKHYLIADIDNGTVLASSDLNAEAPIASVTKLMTAVVASEELDLDSRVWVTAPTFVQSLIPRLRDRTSVSLYSLMQLLLVESSNEASEVIAAQLGREQFITDMNARAKTLGMFHTTYADPSGLSSDNVSSLGDLYLLTKYIYENKRFIFEITANDEVQGATRGGDFAGLLNFNHVDGIDSFLGGKVGETEAAGQTSVSIHEIEAQGTTRQVAVILMGSSARTDDVTSLLNYAEHQFRR
;
A
#
# COMPACT_ATOMS: atom_id res chain seq x y z
N MET A 1 -51.69 2.39 -15.64
CA MET A 1 -50.88 1.51 -16.52
C MET A 1 -49.60 1.11 -15.77
N PRO A 2 -49.05 -0.09 -15.99
CA PRO A 2 -48.15 -0.71 -15.01
C PRO A 2 -46.72 -0.12 -15.01
N LYS A 3 -46.15 0.00 -13.81
CA LYS A 3 -44.73 0.34 -13.62
C LYS A 3 -43.84 -0.76 -14.21
N ARG A 4 -42.95 -0.41 -15.15
CA ARG A 4 -41.78 -1.26 -15.43
C ARG A 4 -40.75 -1.05 -14.32
N LEU A 5 -40.76 -1.94 -13.33
CA LEU A 5 -39.61 -2.14 -12.46
C LEU A 5 -38.41 -2.53 -13.34
N ARG A 6 -37.34 -1.74 -13.34
CA ARG A 6 -36.03 -2.27 -13.75
C ARG A 6 -35.62 -3.23 -12.65
N ALA A 7 -35.38 -4.50 -13.01
CA ALA A 7 -34.90 -5.48 -12.06
C ALA A 7 -33.54 -5.01 -11.52
N ILE A 8 -33.42 -4.92 -10.20
CA ILE A 8 -32.12 -4.89 -9.54
C ILE A 8 -31.54 -6.28 -9.78
N ARG A 9 -30.53 -6.37 -10.65
CA ARG A 9 -29.72 -7.59 -10.72
C ARG A 9 -28.85 -7.57 -9.48
N LEU A 10 -29.29 -8.27 -8.44
CA LEU A 10 -28.41 -8.68 -7.35
C LEU A 10 -27.22 -9.39 -8.01
N LEU A 11 -26.01 -8.98 -7.66
CA LEU A 11 -24.80 -9.73 -8.01
C LEU A 11 -24.96 -11.12 -7.38
N SER A 12 -25.18 -12.14 -8.20
CA SER A 12 -25.11 -13.52 -7.76
C SER A 12 -23.66 -13.98 -7.85
N PHE A 13 -23.23 -14.79 -6.89
CA PHE A 13 -21.94 -15.52 -6.88
C PHE A 13 -21.73 -16.48 -8.09
N SER A 14 -22.54 -16.35 -9.14
CA SER A 14 -22.37 -17.00 -10.44
C SER A 14 -21.42 -16.25 -11.37
N ASP A 15 -21.10 -14.98 -11.09
CA ASP A 15 -20.21 -14.17 -11.94
C ASP A 15 -18.72 -14.44 -11.62
N ASP A 16 -18.41 -15.27 -10.60
CA ASP A 16 -17.09 -15.83 -10.24
C ASP A 16 -16.71 -17.10 -11.04
N GLN A 17 -17.37 -17.37 -12.17
CA GLN A 17 -16.94 -18.46 -13.05
C GLN A 17 -15.72 -18.03 -13.89
N PRO A 18 -14.59 -18.76 -13.82
CA PRO A 18 -13.37 -18.35 -14.52
C PRO A 18 -13.60 -18.34 -16.03
N ASN A 19 -13.29 -17.21 -16.67
CA ASN A 19 -13.36 -17.05 -18.11
C ASN A 19 -12.10 -17.67 -18.75
N GLU A 20 -12.14 -18.98 -18.98
CA GLU A 20 -11.05 -19.76 -19.59
C GLU A 20 -10.82 -19.35 -21.05
N GLN A 21 -9.93 -18.37 -21.26
CA GLN A 21 -9.45 -17.97 -22.59
C GLN A 21 -7.93 -18.08 -22.64
N LEU A 22 -7.37 -18.20 -23.85
CA LEU A 22 -5.94 -18.02 -24.07
C LEU A 22 -5.58 -16.54 -23.85
N GLY A 23 -5.28 -16.20 -22.60
CA GLY A 23 -4.78 -14.88 -22.24
C GLY A 23 -3.37 -14.66 -22.79
N SER A 24 -3.13 -13.49 -23.39
CA SER A 24 -1.78 -12.94 -23.41
C SER A 24 -1.39 -12.58 -21.97
N LEU A 25 -0.25 -13.10 -21.49
CA LEU A 25 0.49 -12.48 -20.38
C LEU A 25 0.50 -10.96 -20.60
N ILE A 26 0.17 -10.14 -19.61
CA ILE A 26 0.09 -8.68 -19.76
C ILE A 26 1.41 -8.17 -20.35
N PRO A 27 1.45 -7.73 -21.64
CA PRO A 27 2.66 -7.22 -22.23
C PRO A 27 2.63 -5.69 -22.21
N TYR A 28 3.81 -5.11 -22.08
CA TYR A 28 4.07 -3.68 -22.09
C TYR A 28 3.50 -2.97 -23.34
N HIS A 29 2.70 -1.89 -23.17
CA HIS A 29 2.67 -0.63 -23.97
C HIS A 29 1.43 0.26 -23.64
N VAL A 30 1.58 1.58 -23.80
CA VAL A 30 0.56 2.61 -23.47
C VAL A 30 0.23 3.46 -24.71
N LEU A 31 -1.03 3.90 -24.87
CA LEU A 31 -1.50 4.81 -25.93
C LEU A 31 -2.39 5.95 -25.40
N HIS A 32 -2.23 7.12 -26.01
CA HIS A 32 -2.95 8.40 -25.83
C HIS A 32 -4.27 8.48 -26.68
N PRO A 33 -5.01 9.61 -26.82
CA PRO A 33 -5.50 10.66 -25.88
C PRO A 33 -7.00 11.10 -26.12
N GLU A 34 -7.41 12.27 -25.55
CA GLU A 34 -8.44 13.25 -26.03
C GLU A 34 -9.98 12.96 -25.94
N VAL A 35 -10.93 13.94 -25.87
CA VAL A 35 -10.98 15.29 -25.22
C VAL A 35 -12.44 15.88 -25.16
N THR A 36 -12.82 16.52 -24.05
CA THR A 36 -13.94 17.49 -23.80
C THR A 36 -15.43 17.20 -24.10
N ARG A 37 -16.33 17.66 -23.18
CA ARG A 37 -17.31 18.78 -23.38
C ARG A 37 -18.15 19.10 -22.12
N THR A 38 -18.70 20.32 -22.05
CA THR A 38 -19.53 20.95 -20.98
C THR A 38 -20.71 21.73 -21.63
N PRO A 39 -21.66 22.39 -20.93
CA PRO A 39 -22.20 22.25 -19.55
C PRO A 39 -23.76 22.16 -19.46
N GLN A 40 -24.32 22.29 -18.25
CA GLN A 40 -25.76 22.27 -17.86
C GLN A 40 -26.57 23.55 -18.23
N PRO A 41 -27.92 23.55 -18.05
CA PRO A 41 -28.55 24.24 -16.89
C PRO A 41 -29.88 23.60 -16.37
N SER A 42 -30.59 24.04 -15.31
CA SER A 42 -30.24 24.56 -13.95
C SER A 42 -31.52 24.84 -13.10
N LYS A 43 -31.47 24.76 -11.74
CA LYS A 43 -32.38 25.44 -10.74
C LYS A 43 -33.87 24.93 -10.66
N LEU A 44 -34.71 25.09 -9.60
CA LEU A 44 -34.68 25.84 -8.32
C LEU A 44 -35.73 25.30 -7.25
N THR A 45 -35.38 25.28 -5.95
CA THR A 45 -36.14 25.62 -4.69
C THR A 45 -37.51 25.07 -4.18
N PHE A 46 -37.50 24.78 -2.85
CA PHE A 46 -38.37 25.20 -1.71
C PHE A 46 -39.64 24.43 -1.19
N ALA A 47 -39.57 24.08 0.12
CA ALA A 47 -40.56 24.26 1.22
C ALA A 47 -41.86 23.38 1.29
N VAL A 48 -42.50 23.03 2.44
CA VAL A 48 -42.25 23.11 3.92
C VAL A 48 -43.36 22.29 4.69
N ARG A 49 -43.10 21.78 5.93
CA ARG A 49 -44.08 21.27 6.97
C ARG A 49 -44.86 19.96 6.69
N ALA A 50 -45.40 19.18 7.65
CA ALA A 50 -45.41 19.21 9.14
C ALA A 50 -45.84 17.87 9.84
N ILE A 51 -45.27 17.60 11.03
CA ILE A 51 -45.86 17.13 12.33
C ILE A 51 -46.69 15.81 12.46
N ALA A 52 -46.31 14.99 13.45
CA ALA A 52 -47.10 14.13 14.41
C ALA A 52 -46.54 12.68 14.52
N TYR A 53 -45.74 12.33 15.54
CA TYR A 53 -46.11 11.86 16.90
C TYR A 53 -46.92 10.54 16.99
N VAL A 54 -46.30 9.47 17.51
CA VAL A 54 -46.61 8.78 18.81
C VAL A 54 -45.97 7.36 18.87
N THR A 55 -45.37 7.10 20.03
CA THR A 55 -44.72 5.91 20.64
C THR A 55 -45.12 4.47 20.27
N LEU A 56 -44.19 3.54 20.61
CA LEU A 56 -44.17 2.05 20.55
C LEU A 56 -43.50 1.52 19.26
N PRO A 57 -42.25 1.00 19.34
CA PRO A 57 -41.89 -0.10 20.25
C PRO A 57 -40.49 0.01 20.90
N ALA A 58 -40.39 0.61 22.09
CA ALA A 58 -39.11 0.67 22.83
C ALA A 58 -38.73 -0.64 23.57
N ILE A 59 -39.63 -1.62 23.62
CA ILE A 59 -39.46 -2.86 24.42
C ILE A 59 -38.93 -4.04 23.58
N ALA A 60 -39.10 -4.01 22.25
CA ALA A 60 -38.62 -5.07 21.36
C ALA A 60 -37.08 -5.10 21.19
N VAL A 61 -36.43 -3.94 21.30
CA VAL A 61 -35.00 -3.78 21.04
C VAL A 61 -34.12 -4.43 22.14
N ILE A 62 -34.55 -4.37 23.40
CA ILE A 62 -33.76 -4.89 24.53
C ILE A 62 -33.74 -6.43 24.55
N ALA A 63 -34.83 -7.09 24.14
CA ALA A 63 -34.88 -8.55 24.03
C ALA A 63 -33.96 -9.09 22.90
N LEU A 64 -33.83 -8.35 21.79
CA LEU A 64 -32.94 -8.70 20.68
C LEU A 64 -31.46 -8.51 21.03
N LEU A 65 -31.11 -7.49 21.83
CA LEU A 65 -29.73 -7.26 22.28
C LEU A 65 -29.21 -8.35 23.24
N LEU A 66 -30.07 -8.92 24.07
CA LEU A 66 -29.70 -10.02 24.98
C LEU A 66 -29.54 -11.37 24.26
N LEU A 67 -30.33 -11.64 23.21
CA LEU A 67 -30.15 -12.85 22.38
C LEU A 67 -28.95 -12.73 21.41
N GLY A 68 -28.68 -11.52 20.91
CA GLY A 68 -27.53 -11.23 20.05
C GLY A 68 -26.18 -11.42 20.74
N THR A 69 -26.06 -11.03 22.01
CA THR A 69 -24.81 -11.14 22.77
C THR A 69 -24.42 -12.59 23.11
N THR A 70 -25.40 -13.45 23.41
CA THR A 70 -25.15 -14.89 23.60
C THR A 70 -24.83 -15.66 22.31
N SER A 71 -25.25 -15.15 21.15
CA SER A 71 -25.01 -15.80 19.85
C SER A 71 -23.73 -15.30 19.15
N TYR A 72 -23.37 -14.02 19.30
CA TYR A 72 -22.09 -13.51 18.79
C TYR A 72 -20.88 -14.16 19.47
N GLY A 73 -20.96 -14.41 20.79
CA GLY A 73 -19.92 -15.12 21.54
C GLY A 73 -19.73 -16.61 21.17
N LEU A 74 -20.57 -17.14 20.28
CA LEU A 74 -20.54 -18.54 19.81
C LEU A 74 -20.17 -18.72 18.33
N PHE A 75 -20.06 -17.63 17.56
CA PHE A 75 -19.73 -17.69 16.12
C PHE A 75 -18.39 -17.03 15.73
N ALA A 76 -17.74 -16.29 16.63
CA ALA A 76 -16.36 -15.81 16.44
C ALA A 76 -15.35 -16.71 17.17
N LYS A 77 -15.34 -18.00 16.83
CA LYS A 77 -14.31 -18.95 17.27
C LYS A 77 -13.92 -19.91 16.15
N GLU A 78 -13.54 -19.35 15.00
CA GLU A 78 -12.59 -20.04 14.15
C GLU A 78 -11.34 -20.33 14.98
N GLN A 79 -10.88 -21.58 14.94
CA GLN A 79 -9.69 -21.99 15.65
C GLN A 79 -8.48 -21.39 14.94
N TYR A 80 -8.04 -20.21 15.38
CA TYR A 80 -6.62 -19.92 15.36
C TYR A 80 -5.93 -21.03 16.15
N ALA A 81 -5.18 -21.88 15.46
CA ALA A 81 -4.18 -22.71 16.13
C ALA A 81 -3.28 -21.73 16.90
N LEU A 82 -3.11 -21.94 18.20
CA LEU A 82 -2.10 -21.19 18.94
C LEU A 82 -0.76 -21.54 18.28
N ALA A 83 0.04 -20.52 17.93
CA ALA A 83 1.39 -20.75 17.45
C ALA A 83 2.13 -21.64 18.46
N PRO A 84 2.94 -22.62 18.01
CA PRO A 84 3.75 -23.40 18.93
C PRO A 84 4.59 -22.43 19.78
N MET A 85 4.54 -22.59 21.10
CA MET A 85 5.12 -21.67 22.09
C MET A 85 6.66 -21.80 22.16
N VAL A 86 7.31 -21.70 21.01
CA VAL A 86 8.77 -21.69 20.89
C VAL A 86 9.25 -20.30 21.31
N THR A 87 9.83 -20.26 22.51
CA THR A 87 10.40 -19.06 23.11
C THR A 87 11.91 -19.23 23.14
N LEU A 88 12.57 -18.70 22.11
CA LEU A 88 14.03 -18.71 22.05
C LEU A 88 14.58 -17.53 22.86
N VAL A 89 15.56 -17.82 23.72
CA VAL A 89 16.30 -16.83 24.50
C VAL A 89 17.59 -16.53 23.74
N ASP A 90 17.74 -15.30 23.27
CA ASP A 90 18.96 -14.84 22.61
C ASP A 90 20.17 -15.04 23.56
N PRO A 91 21.20 -15.82 23.18
CA PRO A 91 22.32 -16.15 24.07
C PRO A 91 23.27 -14.96 24.33
N ASN A 92 23.17 -13.87 23.57
CA ASN A 92 24.01 -12.69 23.69
C ASN A 92 23.35 -11.58 24.54
N ASN A 93 22.02 -11.45 24.52
CA ASN A 93 21.30 -10.40 25.26
C ASN A 93 20.18 -10.88 26.20
N GLY A 94 19.82 -12.16 26.18
CA GLY A 94 18.82 -12.76 27.07
C GLY A 94 17.36 -12.44 26.73
N THR A 95 17.09 -11.82 25.57
CA THR A 95 15.72 -11.48 25.15
C THR A 95 14.98 -12.75 24.74
N ALA A 96 13.81 -12.97 25.33
CA ALA A 96 12.92 -14.07 25.00
C ALA A 96 11.94 -13.64 23.89
N THR A 97 12.11 -14.17 22.69
CA THR A 97 11.21 -13.91 21.56
C THR A 97 10.29 -15.10 21.36
N THR A 98 8.98 -14.90 21.54
CA THR A 98 7.95 -15.89 21.19
C THR A 98 7.56 -15.70 19.72
N LEU A 99 7.65 -16.75 18.92
CA LEU A 99 7.26 -16.71 17.51
C LEU A 99 5.74 -16.49 17.36
N GLN A 100 5.37 -15.66 16.40
CA GLN A 100 3.98 -15.44 15.98
C GLN A 100 3.82 -15.81 14.50
N TYR A 101 2.60 -16.16 14.10
CA TYR A 101 2.32 -16.35 12.67
C TYR A 101 2.42 -15.02 11.89
N GLY A 102 2.91 -15.09 10.66
CA GLY A 102 3.23 -13.98 9.78
C GLY A 102 4.74 -13.88 9.45
N PRO A 103 5.15 -12.85 8.69
CA PRO A 103 6.56 -12.55 8.42
C PRO A 103 7.37 -12.30 9.71
N GLN A 104 8.59 -12.83 9.78
CA GLN A 104 9.48 -12.71 10.94
C GLN A 104 10.89 -12.37 10.47
N VAL A 105 11.30 -11.11 10.60
CA VAL A 105 12.63 -10.62 10.19
C VAL A 105 13.78 -11.40 10.85
N ALA A 106 13.57 -11.90 12.07
CA ALA A 106 14.55 -12.75 12.76
C ALA A 106 14.86 -14.06 12.02
N LEU A 107 13.91 -14.63 11.26
CA LEU A 107 14.11 -15.83 10.45
C LEU A 107 14.93 -15.59 9.18
N LEU A 108 15.35 -14.35 8.87
CA LEU A 108 16.39 -14.10 7.87
C LEU A 108 17.80 -14.43 8.39
N GLN A 109 17.99 -14.54 9.71
CA GLN A 109 19.30 -14.87 10.32
C GLN A 109 19.48 -16.39 10.33
N PRO A 110 20.48 -16.96 9.63
CA PRO A 110 20.63 -18.42 9.49
C PRO A 110 20.68 -19.13 10.85
N ASN A 111 21.47 -18.62 11.80
CA ASN A 111 21.59 -19.19 13.15
C ASN A 111 20.25 -19.23 13.91
N PHE A 112 19.37 -18.24 13.75
CA PHE A 112 18.08 -18.17 14.44
C PHE A 112 17.04 -19.07 13.77
N TYR A 113 17.07 -19.14 12.43
CA TYR A 113 16.27 -20.09 11.66
C TYR A 113 16.62 -21.54 12.00
N GLU A 114 17.92 -21.91 11.99
CA GLU A 114 18.36 -23.26 12.34
C GLU A 114 17.95 -23.64 13.77
N GLN A 115 18.16 -22.77 14.75
CA GLN A 115 17.70 -22.98 16.13
C GLN A 115 16.18 -23.13 16.23
N THR A 116 15.41 -22.40 15.42
CA THR A 116 13.94 -22.52 15.38
C THR A 116 13.51 -23.87 14.81
N ARG A 117 14.08 -24.27 13.66
CA ARG A 117 13.81 -25.56 13.02
C ARG A 117 14.18 -26.72 13.95
N ASP A 118 15.34 -26.64 14.60
CA ASP A 118 15.84 -27.70 15.46
C ASP A 118 15.00 -27.79 16.75
N ALA A 119 14.52 -26.66 17.31
CA ALA A 119 13.54 -26.66 18.39
C ALA A 119 12.19 -27.29 17.97
N PHE A 120 11.70 -27.03 16.75
CA PHE A 120 10.48 -27.67 16.23
C PHE A 120 10.66 -29.19 16.09
N ILE A 121 11.87 -29.64 15.75
CA ILE A 121 12.24 -31.07 15.67
C ILE A 121 12.31 -31.69 17.08
N GLU A 122 12.94 -31.02 18.05
CA GLU A 122 13.05 -31.48 19.44
C GLU A 122 11.68 -31.57 20.14
N ASP A 123 10.81 -30.58 19.94
CA ASP A 123 9.43 -30.56 20.42
C ASP A 123 8.51 -31.57 19.67
N SER A 124 9.07 -32.34 18.73
CA SER A 124 8.34 -33.35 17.94
C SER A 124 7.15 -32.77 17.19
N LEU A 125 7.31 -31.58 16.59
CA LEU A 125 6.25 -30.94 15.81
C LEU A 125 6.12 -31.55 14.42
N THR A 126 4.90 -31.56 13.89
CA THR A 126 4.62 -31.80 12.47
C THR A 126 4.55 -30.45 11.76
N PHE A 127 5.46 -30.18 10.83
CA PHE A 127 5.59 -28.87 10.17
C PHE A 127 6.26 -28.98 8.79
N ILE A 128 6.04 -27.97 7.95
CA ILE A 128 6.81 -27.76 6.73
C ILE A 128 7.95 -26.78 7.04
N ASP A 129 9.12 -27.07 6.51
CA ASP A 129 10.31 -26.24 6.54
C ASP A 129 10.67 -25.87 5.10
N VAL A 130 10.81 -24.58 4.81
CA VAL A 130 11.09 -24.03 3.48
C VAL A 130 12.37 -23.22 3.58
N ASP A 131 13.38 -23.61 2.81
CA ASP A 131 14.71 -23.01 2.82
C ASP A 131 15.07 -22.58 1.40
N PHE A 132 14.91 -21.30 1.10
CA PHE A 132 15.26 -20.75 -0.21
C PHE A 132 16.79 -20.69 -0.42
N THR A 133 17.59 -20.76 0.64
CA THR A 133 19.06 -20.72 0.56
C THR A 133 19.63 -22.01 -0.03
N SER A 134 18.99 -23.15 0.26
CA SER A 134 19.31 -24.46 -0.30
C SER A 134 18.33 -24.91 -1.39
N ASN A 135 17.31 -24.10 -1.70
CA ASN A 135 16.17 -24.46 -2.56
C ASN A 135 15.50 -25.78 -2.14
N GLN A 136 15.30 -25.98 -0.83
CA GLN A 136 14.69 -27.19 -0.28
C GLN A 136 13.39 -26.88 0.46
N LEU A 137 12.39 -27.72 0.22
CA LEU A 137 11.23 -27.87 1.09
C LEU A 137 11.34 -29.23 1.80
N ARG A 138 11.18 -29.25 3.11
CA ARG A 138 11.21 -30.43 3.97
C ARG A 138 9.89 -30.52 4.74
N TYR A 139 9.31 -31.71 4.84
CA TYR A 139 8.12 -31.96 5.64
C TYR A 139 8.47 -32.92 6.78
N PHE A 140 8.29 -32.46 8.01
CA PHE A 140 8.54 -33.21 9.22
C PHE A 140 7.21 -33.69 9.81
N VAL A 141 7.17 -34.93 10.27
CA VAL A 141 6.06 -35.53 11.03
C VAL A 141 6.63 -35.99 12.36
N ASP A 142 6.06 -35.49 13.45
CA ASP A 142 6.52 -35.75 14.83
C ASP A 142 8.04 -35.52 15.01
N GLY A 143 8.57 -34.43 14.44
CA GLY A 143 10.00 -34.09 14.41
C GLY A 143 10.86 -34.91 13.44
N VAL A 144 10.33 -35.95 12.79
CA VAL A 144 11.07 -36.81 11.86
C VAL A 144 10.86 -36.36 10.42
N LEU A 145 11.95 -36.18 9.66
CA LEU A 145 11.88 -35.86 8.23
C LEU A 145 11.15 -36.98 7.47
N SER A 146 9.99 -36.63 6.91
CA SER A 146 9.07 -37.55 6.22
C SER A 146 9.17 -37.42 4.70
N GLN A 147 9.24 -36.19 4.19
CA GLN A 147 9.41 -35.90 2.76
C GLN A 147 10.37 -34.71 2.54
N SER A 148 10.98 -34.64 1.37
CA SER A 148 11.75 -33.48 0.92
C SER A 148 11.57 -33.27 -0.58
N ALA A 149 11.57 -32.01 -1.02
CA ALA A 149 11.41 -31.61 -2.41
C ALA A 149 12.34 -30.44 -2.77
N GLU A 150 12.83 -30.42 -4.00
CA GLU A 150 13.53 -29.28 -4.58
C GLU A 150 12.52 -28.18 -4.96
N ILE A 151 12.85 -26.93 -4.61
CA ILE A 151 12.09 -25.74 -5.01
C ILE A 151 12.58 -25.34 -6.40
N LEU A 152 11.71 -25.49 -7.41
CA LEU A 152 12.05 -25.27 -8.81
C LEU A 152 11.96 -23.80 -9.24
N ALA A 153 11.13 -23.02 -8.56
CA ALA A 153 11.04 -21.57 -8.70
C ALA A 153 10.34 -20.96 -7.47
N VAL A 154 10.60 -19.69 -7.23
CA VAL A 154 9.88 -18.86 -6.25
C VAL A 154 9.29 -17.62 -6.94
N GLY A 155 8.36 -16.93 -6.28
CA GLY A 155 7.92 -15.60 -6.72
C GLY A 155 9.08 -14.61 -6.76
N ALA A 156 9.13 -13.75 -7.77
CA ALA A 156 10.19 -12.75 -7.90
C ALA A 156 10.16 -11.74 -6.74
N THR A 157 11.33 -11.34 -6.24
CA THR A 157 11.41 -10.34 -5.16
C THR A 157 10.72 -9.03 -5.53
N GLY A 158 10.00 -8.46 -4.57
CA GLY A 158 9.20 -7.25 -4.74
C GLY A 158 7.94 -7.44 -5.57
N SER A 159 7.71 -8.64 -6.14
CA SER A 159 6.44 -8.95 -6.79
C SER A 159 5.36 -9.22 -5.74
N TRP A 160 4.10 -9.06 -6.14
CA TRP A 160 2.93 -9.45 -5.36
C TRP A 160 3.04 -10.87 -4.75
N TRP A 161 3.80 -11.77 -5.38
CA TRP A 161 3.88 -13.18 -5.03
C TRP A 161 5.19 -13.62 -4.35
N GLU A 162 6.03 -12.67 -3.91
CA GLU A 162 7.16 -13.00 -3.03
C GLU A 162 6.63 -13.59 -1.72
N THR A 163 7.28 -14.65 -1.22
CA THR A 163 7.00 -15.25 0.09
C THR A 163 8.10 -14.80 1.05
N PRO A 164 7.84 -13.93 2.04
CA PRO A 164 8.85 -13.51 3.01
C PRO A 164 9.31 -14.65 3.93
N ALA A 165 10.46 -14.45 4.59
CA ALA A 165 10.84 -15.29 5.73
C ALA A 165 9.86 -15.05 6.90
N GLY A 166 9.41 -16.14 7.53
CA GLY A 166 8.29 -16.09 8.46
C GLY A 166 7.85 -17.44 8.99
N LEU A 167 6.89 -17.43 9.90
CA LEU A 167 6.21 -18.61 10.38
C LEU A 167 4.75 -18.52 9.95
N TYR A 168 4.25 -19.45 9.16
CA TYR A 168 2.89 -19.42 8.61
C TYR A 168 2.13 -20.70 8.98
N THR A 169 0.88 -20.81 8.56
CA THR A 169 0.06 -22.01 8.79
C THR A 169 -0.77 -22.33 7.55
N ILE A 170 -0.85 -23.60 7.13
CA ILE A 170 -1.69 -23.98 6.00
C ILE A 170 -3.15 -23.56 6.25
N GLN A 171 -3.71 -22.80 5.32
CA GLN A 171 -5.08 -22.31 5.33
C GLN A 171 -6.00 -23.19 4.48
N LYS A 172 -5.49 -23.66 3.32
CA LYS A 172 -6.27 -24.40 2.32
C LYS A 172 -5.36 -25.28 1.45
N VAL A 173 -5.87 -26.44 1.02
CA VAL A 173 -5.26 -27.31 0.01
C VAL A 173 -6.28 -27.52 -1.11
N GLU A 174 -5.87 -27.39 -2.37
CA GLU A 174 -6.74 -27.48 -3.54
C GLU A 174 -6.05 -28.20 -4.70
N GLU A 175 -6.73 -29.19 -5.30
CA GLU A 175 -6.15 -30.08 -6.32
C GLU A 175 -5.73 -29.36 -7.61
N ARG A 176 -6.54 -28.43 -8.12
CA ARG A 176 -6.26 -27.71 -9.38
C ARG A 176 -7.03 -26.38 -9.52
N PRO A 177 -6.89 -25.41 -8.59
CA PRO A 177 -7.55 -24.11 -8.71
C PRO A 177 -7.00 -23.30 -9.89
N PHE A 178 -7.86 -22.47 -10.49
CA PHE A 178 -7.48 -21.50 -11.51
C PHE A 178 -7.06 -20.17 -10.87
N SER A 179 -5.92 -19.63 -11.29
CA SER A 179 -5.46 -18.28 -10.96
C SER A 179 -5.92 -17.31 -12.05
N SER A 180 -6.86 -16.43 -11.71
CA SER A 180 -7.33 -15.37 -12.62
C SER A 180 -6.26 -14.32 -12.92
N LEU A 181 -5.30 -14.09 -12.01
CA LEU A 181 -4.20 -13.16 -12.23
C LEU A 181 -3.09 -13.78 -13.11
N GLY A 182 -2.81 -15.07 -12.94
CA GLY A 182 -1.86 -15.80 -13.77
C GLY A 182 -2.41 -16.35 -15.09
N GLN A 183 -3.75 -16.41 -15.23
CA GLN A 183 -4.47 -17.08 -16.32
C GLN A 183 -4.06 -18.54 -16.53
N VAL A 184 -3.83 -19.26 -15.42
CA VAL A 184 -3.36 -20.65 -15.39
C VAL A 184 -4.01 -21.44 -14.26
N TYR A 185 -4.06 -22.75 -14.42
CA TYR A 185 -4.27 -23.70 -13.35
C TYR A 185 -3.00 -23.90 -12.53
N LEU A 186 -3.15 -24.04 -11.21
CA LEU A 186 -2.08 -24.29 -10.25
C LEU A 186 -2.31 -25.67 -9.61
N PRO A 187 -1.71 -26.76 -10.12
CA PRO A 187 -1.88 -28.09 -9.55
C PRO A 187 -1.42 -28.16 -8.10
N ASN A 188 -2.18 -28.86 -7.25
CA ASN A 188 -1.86 -29.13 -5.84
C ASN A 188 -1.50 -27.87 -5.04
N ARG A 189 -2.30 -26.81 -5.16
CA ARG A 189 -2.07 -25.54 -4.46
C ARG A 189 -2.33 -25.70 -2.96
N ILE A 190 -1.30 -25.44 -2.17
CA ILE A 190 -1.35 -25.30 -0.71
C ILE A 190 -1.19 -23.81 -0.39
N THR A 191 -2.27 -23.15 0.01
CA THR A 191 -2.26 -21.74 0.44
C THR A 191 -2.04 -21.65 1.95
N PHE A 192 -1.12 -20.80 2.40
CA PHE A 192 -0.76 -20.66 3.82
C PHE A 192 -0.86 -19.24 4.37
N GLU A 193 -0.79 -18.19 3.53
CA GLU A 193 -1.25 -16.87 3.93
C GLU A 193 -1.67 -16.04 2.73
N GLY A 194 -2.97 -15.77 2.58
CA GLY A 194 -3.50 -14.90 1.52
C GLY A 194 -3.18 -15.39 0.12
N ASN A 195 -2.13 -14.84 -0.48
CA ASN A 195 -1.59 -15.17 -1.80
C ASN A 195 -0.31 -16.03 -1.77
N TYR A 196 0.31 -16.26 -0.61
CA TYR A 196 1.45 -17.16 -0.47
C TYR A 196 0.99 -18.63 -0.58
N MET A 197 1.65 -19.37 -1.46
CA MET A 197 1.22 -20.69 -1.88
C MET A 197 2.39 -21.58 -2.31
N ILE A 198 2.29 -22.88 -2.03
CA ILE A 198 3.10 -23.94 -2.66
C ILE A 198 2.24 -24.58 -3.75
N HIS A 199 2.79 -24.91 -4.92
CA HIS A 199 2.07 -25.60 -6.00
C HIS A 199 3.00 -26.39 -6.93
N GLY A 200 2.42 -27.23 -7.78
CA GLY A 200 3.12 -27.93 -8.87
C GLY A 200 3.43 -27.01 -10.05
N ILE A 201 3.67 -27.60 -11.22
CA ILE A 201 3.94 -26.85 -12.46
C ILE A 201 2.65 -26.17 -12.94
N PRO A 202 2.59 -24.83 -13.09
CA PRO A 202 1.39 -24.17 -13.59
C PRO A 202 1.07 -24.55 -15.04
N GLU A 203 -0.22 -24.62 -15.37
CA GLU A 203 -0.74 -25.05 -16.68
C GLU A 203 -1.68 -24.00 -17.27
N TYR A 204 -1.42 -23.53 -18.49
CA TYR A 204 -2.39 -22.72 -19.23
C TYR A 204 -3.66 -23.53 -19.56
N PRO A 205 -4.83 -22.90 -19.80
CA PRO A 205 -6.08 -23.58 -20.16
C PRO A 205 -5.99 -24.53 -21.37
N ASN A 206 -4.99 -24.33 -22.24
CA ASN A 206 -4.72 -25.19 -23.41
C ASN A 206 -3.90 -26.46 -23.07
N GLY A 207 -3.52 -26.68 -21.80
CA GLY A 207 -2.71 -27.80 -21.34
C GLY A 207 -1.20 -27.65 -21.51
N THR A 208 -0.70 -26.50 -21.97
CA THR A 208 0.75 -26.21 -22.00
C THR A 208 1.24 -25.72 -20.64
N THR A 209 2.43 -26.14 -20.22
CA THR A 209 3.01 -25.77 -18.93
C THR A 209 3.73 -24.43 -18.98
N VAL A 210 3.80 -23.75 -17.84
CA VAL A 210 4.55 -22.50 -17.69
C VAL A 210 6.03 -22.79 -17.44
N ALA A 211 6.91 -22.09 -18.17
CA ALA A 211 8.35 -22.20 -18.01
C ALA A 211 8.81 -21.70 -16.60
N PRO A 212 9.88 -22.24 -15.99
CA PRO A 212 10.34 -21.81 -14.66
C PRO A 212 10.60 -20.30 -14.56
N GLU A 213 11.11 -19.69 -15.62
CA GLU A 213 11.47 -18.27 -15.72
C GLU A 213 10.24 -17.35 -15.84
N GLN A 214 9.06 -17.92 -16.05
CA GLN A 214 7.77 -17.22 -16.15
C GLN A 214 6.88 -17.53 -14.94
N ALA A 215 7.49 -17.80 -13.77
CA ALA A 215 6.80 -18.23 -12.57
C ALA A 215 5.60 -17.34 -12.22
N VAL A 216 4.46 -17.98 -11.97
CA VAL A 216 3.17 -17.33 -11.65
C VAL A 216 3.10 -16.92 -10.18
N GLY A 217 4.27 -16.73 -9.55
CA GLY A 217 4.39 -16.50 -8.12
C GLY A 217 4.33 -17.77 -7.26
N GLY A 218 4.59 -17.64 -5.96
CA GLY A 218 4.55 -18.76 -5.02
C GLY A 218 5.76 -19.71 -5.13
N ILE A 219 5.73 -20.78 -4.33
CA ILE A 219 6.77 -21.80 -4.23
C ILE A 219 6.41 -22.96 -5.17
N ARG A 220 7.14 -23.08 -6.28
CA ARG A 220 6.91 -24.11 -7.30
C ARG A 220 7.73 -25.36 -6.99
N LEU A 221 7.06 -26.51 -6.92
CA LEU A 221 7.67 -27.84 -6.88
C LEU A 221 7.43 -28.58 -8.20
N SER A 222 7.93 -29.82 -8.32
CA SER A 222 7.45 -30.74 -9.35
C SER A 222 5.99 -31.14 -9.08
N ASN A 223 5.27 -31.64 -10.09
CA ASN A 223 3.88 -32.08 -9.92
C ASN A 223 3.77 -33.25 -8.94
N GLU A 224 4.74 -34.16 -8.97
CA GLU A 224 4.84 -35.33 -8.09
C GLU A 224 5.09 -34.90 -6.64
N ALA A 225 6.03 -33.97 -6.42
CA ALA A 225 6.35 -33.44 -5.10
C ALA A 225 5.19 -32.62 -4.51
N ALA A 226 4.56 -31.74 -5.30
CA ALA A 226 3.40 -30.98 -4.85
C ALA A 226 2.21 -31.88 -4.52
N ALA A 227 1.95 -32.92 -5.31
CA ALA A 227 0.90 -33.91 -5.03
C ALA A 227 1.21 -34.74 -3.76
N ALA A 228 2.45 -35.20 -3.60
CA ALA A 228 2.88 -35.98 -2.44
C ALA A 228 2.76 -35.19 -1.13
N LEU A 229 3.08 -33.89 -1.16
CA LEU A 229 2.93 -32.96 -0.05
C LEU A 229 1.44 -32.66 0.22
N ALA A 230 0.68 -32.26 -0.80
CA ALA A 230 -0.74 -31.93 -0.68
C ALA A 230 -1.60 -33.10 -0.17
N ALA A 231 -1.17 -34.35 -0.38
CA ALA A 231 -1.84 -35.55 0.11
C ALA A 231 -1.64 -35.83 1.62
N VAL A 232 -0.65 -35.20 2.27
CA VAL A 232 -0.27 -35.52 3.67
C VAL A 232 -0.35 -34.34 4.64
N VAL A 233 -0.48 -33.11 4.13
CA VAL A 233 -0.51 -31.89 4.95
C VAL A 233 -1.94 -31.46 5.31
N GLU A 234 -2.15 -31.00 6.54
CA GLU A 234 -3.46 -30.59 7.04
C GLU A 234 -3.57 -29.07 7.25
N LYS A 235 -4.79 -28.53 7.21
CA LYS A 235 -5.04 -27.14 7.62
C LYS A 235 -4.61 -26.95 9.08
N GLY A 236 -3.78 -25.96 9.35
CA GLY A 236 -3.16 -25.76 10.67
C GLY A 236 -1.71 -26.23 10.78
N THR A 237 -1.18 -26.96 9.78
CA THR A 237 0.24 -27.36 9.75
C THR A 237 1.10 -26.10 9.66
N PRO A 238 2.05 -25.86 10.59
CA PRO A 238 2.97 -24.73 10.51
C PRO A 238 3.88 -24.83 9.28
N ILE A 239 4.25 -23.69 8.72
CA ILE A 239 5.28 -23.56 7.68
C ILE A 239 6.34 -22.57 8.18
N LEU A 240 7.54 -23.07 8.47
CA LEU A 240 8.71 -22.25 8.75
C LEU A 240 9.38 -21.89 7.41
N VAL A 241 9.52 -20.60 7.11
CA VAL A 241 10.15 -20.12 5.87
C VAL A 241 11.42 -19.33 6.20
N HIS A 242 12.53 -19.79 5.65
CA HIS A 242 13.82 -19.12 5.63
C HIS A 242 14.11 -18.59 4.23
N ASP A 243 14.50 -17.32 4.20
CA ASP A 243 15.21 -16.71 3.09
C ASP A 243 16.56 -16.19 3.61
N THR A 244 17.56 -16.15 2.74
CA THR A 244 18.78 -15.40 3.01
C THR A 244 18.45 -13.91 3.09
N VAL A 245 19.11 -13.19 4.00
CA VAL A 245 19.41 -11.78 3.73
C VAL A 245 20.13 -11.74 2.38
N LYS A 246 19.52 -11.14 1.35
CA LYS A 246 20.23 -10.88 0.08
C LYS A 246 21.57 -10.26 0.41
N SER A 247 22.66 -10.83 -0.11
CA SER A 247 23.99 -10.29 0.11
C SER A 247 23.95 -8.80 -0.21
N VAL A 248 24.15 -7.96 0.81
CA VAL A 248 24.47 -6.56 0.59
C VAL A 248 25.71 -6.59 -0.27
N ASP A 249 25.63 -6.01 -1.46
CA ASP A 249 26.79 -5.89 -2.34
C ASP A 249 27.93 -5.23 -1.55
N ASP A 250 29.18 -5.64 -1.76
CA ASP A 250 30.36 -5.03 -1.13
C ASP A 250 30.64 -3.61 -1.69
N PHE A 251 29.60 -2.97 -2.25
CA PHE A 251 29.56 -1.60 -2.73
C PHE A 251 29.66 -0.63 -1.55
N VAL A 252 30.89 -0.34 -1.16
CA VAL A 252 31.20 0.72 -0.21
C VAL A 252 31.01 2.07 -0.89
N TYR A 253 29.89 2.73 -0.61
CA TYR A 253 29.79 4.17 -0.76
C TYR A 253 30.86 4.85 0.10
N GLU A 254 31.67 5.74 -0.45
CA GLU A 254 32.41 6.72 0.35
C GLU A 254 31.55 7.99 0.45
N PRO A 255 30.84 8.22 1.58
CA PRO A 255 29.89 9.32 1.67
C PRO A 255 30.61 10.64 1.88
N LEU A 256 30.79 11.40 0.79
CA LEU A 256 30.81 12.85 0.88
C LEU A 256 29.40 13.30 1.25
N ALA A 257 29.15 13.52 2.54
CA ALA A 257 27.85 13.99 3.03
C ALA A 257 27.43 15.26 2.25
N PRO A 258 26.23 15.29 1.65
CA PRO A 258 25.80 16.43 0.85
C PRO A 258 25.61 17.66 1.76
N GLU A 259 26.06 18.83 1.30
CA GLU A 259 25.77 20.09 1.98
C GLU A 259 24.29 20.46 1.75
N VAL A 260 23.45 20.06 2.70
CA VAL A 260 21.99 20.29 2.73
C VAL A 260 21.67 21.11 3.97
N GLY A 261 20.96 22.23 3.79
CA GLY A 261 20.50 23.13 4.86
C GLY A 261 19.23 22.64 5.55
N ALA A 262 18.46 21.75 4.92
CA ALA A 262 17.31 21.10 5.54
C ALA A 262 17.68 20.29 6.78
N LYS A 263 16.96 20.54 7.89
CA LYS A 263 17.17 19.84 9.16
C LYS A 263 16.97 18.32 9.05
N HIS A 264 16.01 17.89 8.22
CA HIS A 264 15.75 16.50 7.89
C HIS A 264 15.64 16.35 6.38
N TYR A 265 16.38 15.40 5.81
CA TYR A 265 16.37 15.13 4.37
C TYR A 265 16.50 13.64 4.05
N LEU A 266 15.92 13.24 2.93
CA LEU A 266 16.11 11.93 2.30
C LEU A 266 16.12 12.09 0.78
N ILE A 267 17.00 11.35 0.13
CA ILE A 267 16.90 11.02 -1.30
C ILE A 267 17.06 9.51 -1.46
N ALA A 268 16.07 8.87 -2.11
CA ALA A 268 16.03 7.42 -2.26
C ALA A 268 15.46 7.00 -3.62
N ASP A 269 16.00 5.93 -4.19
CA ASP A 269 15.50 5.27 -5.39
C ASP A 269 14.18 4.55 -5.08
N ILE A 270 13.12 4.86 -5.84
CA ILE A 270 11.76 4.37 -5.54
C ILE A 270 11.59 2.91 -5.95
N ASP A 271 12.12 2.53 -7.12
CA ASP A 271 11.90 1.20 -7.67
C ASP A 271 12.57 0.12 -6.81
N ASN A 272 13.78 0.39 -6.29
CA ASN A 272 14.56 -0.60 -5.55
C ASN A 272 14.65 -0.35 -4.03
N GLY A 273 14.21 0.81 -3.52
CA GLY A 273 14.23 1.11 -2.09
C GLY A 273 15.54 1.69 -1.54
N THR A 274 16.57 1.89 -2.38
CA THR A 274 17.90 2.29 -1.92
C THR A 274 17.90 3.75 -1.48
N VAL A 275 18.15 3.99 -0.19
CA VAL A 275 18.42 5.33 0.34
C VAL A 275 19.83 5.77 -0.10
N LEU A 276 19.90 6.80 -0.94
CA LEU A 276 21.15 7.29 -1.53
C LEU A 276 21.85 8.28 -0.56
N ALA A 277 21.04 9.08 0.16
CA ALA A 277 21.47 9.82 1.35
C ALA A 277 20.25 10.15 2.22
N SER A 278 20.45 10.20 3.54
CA SER A 278 19.44 10.70 4.48
C SER A 278 20.06 11.27 5.76
N SER A 279 19.28 12.05 6.50
CA SER A 279 19.47 12.26 7.93
C SER A 279 18.86 11.08 8.74
N ASP A 280 18.54 11.29 10.02
CA ASP A 280 17.77 10.32 10.82
C ASP A 280 16.39 10.06 10.20
N LEU A 281 16.14 8.81 9.81
CA LEU A 281 14.91 8.37 9.14
C LEU A 281 13.68 8.41 10.04
N ASN A 282 13.87 8.25 11.35
CA ASN A 282 12.80 8.14 12.34
C ASN A 282 12.55 9.45 13.09
N ALA A 283 13.28 10.51 12.74
CA ALA A 283 13.11 11.83 13.35
C ALA A 283 11.74 12.42 12.98
N GLU A 284 10.84 12.46 13.95
CA GLU A 284 9.51 13.03 13.84
C GLU A 284 9.56 14.57 13.76
N ALA A 285 8.92 15.14 12.74
CA ALA A 285 8.79 16.58 12.55
C ALA A 285 7.40 16.97 12.01
N PRO A 286 6.92 18.20 12.26
CA PRO A 286 5.72 18.72 11.60
C PRO A 286 5.92 18.78 10.08
N ILE A 287 4.96 18.26 9.32
CA ILE A 287 5.11 18.09 7.85
C ILE A 287 4.35 19.13 7.01
N ALA A 288 3.68 20.08 7.64
CA ALA A 288 2.87 21.10 6.97
C ALA A 288 1.97 20.49 5.87
N SER A 289 1.84 21.14 4.71
CA SER A 289 0.96 20.70 3.63
C SER A 289 1.36 19.40 2.91
N VAL A 290 2.48 18.75 3.25
CA VAL A 290 2.76 17.38 2.77
C VAL A 290 1.68 16.41 3.25
N THR A 291 1.02 16.68 4.39
CA THR A 291 -0.21 16.00 4.85
C THR A 291 -1.26 15.80 3.76
N LYS A 292 -1.37 16.75 2.82
CA LYS A 292 -2.37 16.69 1.74
C LYS A 292 -2.18 15.50 0.80
N LEU A 293 -1.00 14.86 0.77
CA LEU A 293 -0.80 13.59 0.07
C LEU A 293 -1.62 12.45 0.68
N MET A 294 -1.69 12.34 2.01
CA MET A 294 -2.55 11.36 2.67
C MET A 294 -4.04 11.69 2.48
N THR A 295 -4.41 12.98 2.56
CA THR A 295 -5.78 13.43 2.23
C THR A 295 -6.17 13.04 0.81
N ALA A 296 -5.24 13.15 -0.15
CA ALA A 296 -5.45 12.71 -1.53
C ALA A 296 -5.59 11.18 -1.64
N VAL A 297 -4.77 10.41 -0.93
CA VAL A 297 -4.87 8.94 -0.86
C VAL A 297 -6.24 8.50 -0.35
N VAL A 298 -6.64 8.92 0.86
CA VAL A 298 -7.92 8.54 1.47
C VAL A 298 -9.10 8.98 0.60
N ALA A 299 -9.08 10.20 0.06
CA ALA A 299 -10.12 10.67 -0.85
C ALA A 299 -10.23 9.84 -2.15
N SER A 300 -9.12 9.29 -2.64
CA SER A 300 -9.09 8.43 -3.84
C SER A 300 -9.54 6.99 -3.60
N GLU A 301 -9.76 6.60 -2.35
CA GLU A 301 -10.12 5.24 -1.94
C GLU A 301 -11.54 5.17 -1.42
N GLU A 302 -11.93 6.14 -0.61
CA GLU A 302 -13.22 6.15 0.09
C GLU A 302 -14.30 6.99 -0.63
N LEU A 303 -13.95 7.77 -1.67
CA LEU A 303 -14.87 8.65 -2.39
C LEU A 303 -14.83 8.46 -3.91
N ASP A 304 -16.00 8.63 -4.55
CA ASP A 304 -16.12 8.73 -6.00
C ASP A 304 -15.60 10.10 -6.50
N LEU A 305 -14.40 10.12 -7.08
CA LEU A 305 -13.74 11.34 -7.56
C LEU A 305 -14.49 12.04 -8.72
N ASP A 306 -15.33 11.32 -9.48
CA ASP A 306 -16.17 11.88 -10.54
C ASP A 306 -17.42 12.58 -9.98
N SER A 307 -17.78 12.30 -8.72
CA SER A 307 -18.95 12.89 -8.08
C SER A 307 -18.79 14.40 -7.83
N ARG A 308 -19.93 15.11 -7.79
CA ARG A 308 -19.97 16.53 -7.38
C ARG A 308 -20.45 16.64 -5.95
N VAL A 309 -19.68 17.39 -5.16
CA VAL A 309 -19.94 17.64 -3.75
C VAL A 309 -20.34 19.09 -3.52
N TRP A 310 -21.13 19.34 -2.47
CA TRP A 310 -21.46 20.70 -2.07
C TRP A 310 -20.26 21.33 -1.39
N VAL A 311 -19.99 22.59 -1.72
CA VAL A 311 -18.91 23.36 -1.09
C VAL A 311 -19.37 23.75 0.32
N THR A 312 -18.99 22.94 1.30
CA THR A 312 -19.20 23.17 2.73
C THR A 312 -18.05 23.97 3.36
N ALA A 313 -17.47 24.91 2.60
CA ALA A 313 -16.23 25.60 2.93
C ALA A 313 -16.27 26.18 4.37
N PRO A 314 -15.43 25.68 5.29
CA PRO A 314 -15.44 26.15 6.66
C PRO A 314 -14.93 27.59 6.74
N THR A 315 -15.68 28.44 7.44
CA THR A 315 -15.32 29.86 7.65
C THR A 315 -14.09 30.06 8.53
N PHE A 316 -13.57 28.99 9.16
CA PHE A 316 -12.40 29.01 10.03
C PHE A 316 -11.07 28.68 9.31
N VAL A 317 -11.10 28.29 8.04
CA VAL A 317 -9.90 27.95 7.25
C VAL A 317 -9.74 28.90 6.07
N GLN A 318 -8.50 29.25 5.73
CA GLN A 318 -8.17 30.03 4.54
C GLN A 318 -7.06 29.33 3.73
N SER A 319 -7.21 29.37 2.40
CA SER A 319 -6.17 29.01 1.44
C SER A 319 -5.40 30.25 0.99
N LEU A 320 -4.15 30.08 0.57
CA LEU A 320 -3.34 31.17 0.00
C LEU A 320 -4.03 31.82 -1.21
N ILE A 321 -4.69 31.00 -2.04
CA ILE A 321 -5.58 31.45 -3.11
C ILE A 321 -6.99 30.89 -2.81
N PRO A 322 -7.92 31.72 -2.30
CA PRO A 322 -9.30 31.30 -2.06
C PRO A 322 -10.04 31.10 -3.37
N ARG A 323 -10.56 29.89 -3.63
CA ARG A 323 -11.26 29.55 -4.89
C ARG A 323 -12.67 28.99 -4.70
N LEU A 324 -13.06 28.68 -3.46
CA LEU A 324 -14.33 28.01 -3.16
C LEU A 324 -15.46 28.97 -2.74
N ARG A 325 -15.16 30.21 -2.34
CA ARG A 325 -16.12 31.17 -1.74
C ARG A 325 -17.41 31.39 -2.53
N ASP A 326 -17.33 31.56 -3.85
CA ASP A 326 -18.48 31.86 -4.71
C ASP A 326 -19.10 30.61 -5.36
N ARG A 327 -18.76 29.41 -4.87
CA ARG A 327 -19.16 28.13 -5.47
C ARG A 327 -20.12 27.37 -4.58
N THR A 328 -21.14 26.77 -5.20
CA THR A 328 -22.12 25.94 -4.50
C THR A 328 -21.76 24.46 -4.57
N SER A 329 -21.27 23.96 -5.71
CA SER A 329 -20.76 22.60 -5.86
C SER A 329 -19.57 22.54 -6.81
N VAL A 330 -18.71 21.54 -6.64
CA VAL A 330 -17.49 21.26 -7.41
C VAL A 330 -17.32 19.74 -7.54
N SER A 331 -16.58 19.25 -8.55
CA SER A 331 -16.19 17.82 -8.57
C SER A 331 -15.11 17.53 -7.53
N LEU A 332 -15.10 16.30 -6.99
CA LEU A 332 -14.02 15.86 -6.09
C LEU A 332 -12.67 15.87 -6.79
N TYR A 333 -12.59 15.48 -8.07
CA TYR A 333 -11.38 15.65 -8.87
C TYR A 333 -10.88 17.11 -8.94
N SER A 334 -11.79 18.10 -9.11
CA SER A 334 -11.39 19.51 -9.09
C SER A 334 -10.95 19.98 -7.69
N LEU A 335 -11.47 19.38 -6.61
CA LEU A 335 -10.96 19.61 -5.25
C LEU A 335 -9.57 19.00 -5.05
N MET A 336 -9.30 17.81 -5.60
CA MET A 336 -7.97 17.19 -5.61
C MET A 336 -6.93 18.05 -6.33
N GLN A 337 -7.32 18.67 -7.45
CA GLN A 337 -6.47 19.65 -8.14
C GLN A 337 -6.15 20.86 -7.22
N LEU A 338 -7.15 21.46 -6.56
CA LEU A 338 -6.89 22.56 -5.62
C LEU A 338 -6.04 22.14 -4.41
N LEU A 339 -6.32 20.95 -3.87
CA LEU A 339 -5.63 20.36 -2.73
C LEU A 339 -4.13 20.21 -3.00
N LEU A 340 -3.77 19.71 -4.17
CA LEU A 340 -2.39 19.33 -4.49
C LEU A 340 -1.61 20.47 -5.17
N VAL A 341 -2.20 21.12 -6.18
CA VAL A 341 -1.53 22.13 -7.02
C VAL A 341 -1.33 23.45 -6.27
N GLU A 342 -2.40 23.98 -5.67
CA GLU A 342 -2.40 25.25 -4.92
C GLU A 342 -2.39 25.06 -3.39
N SER A 343 -2.16 23.82 -2.92
CA SER A 343 -2.10 23.52 -1.48
C SER A 343 -3.35 23.94 -0.69
N SER A 344 -4.54 23.91 -1.31
CA SER A 344 -5.74 24.56 -0.77
C SER A 344 -6.26 23.90 0.50
N ASN A 345 -6.23 24.65 1.61
CA ASN A 345 -6.77 24.24 2.90
C ASN A 345 -8.31 24.18 2.88
N GLU A 346 -8.96 25.10 2.16
CA GLU A 346 -10.41 25.06 1.91
C GLU A 346 -10.82 23.74 1.23
N ALA A 347 -9.99 23.21 0.32
CA ALA A 347 -10.29 21.97 -0.41
C ALA A 347 -10.15 20.72 0.48
N SER A 348 -9.10 20.63 1.31
CA SER A 348 -8.93 19.52 2.26
C SER A 348 -10.10 19.36 3.23
N GLU A 349 -10.66 20.47 3.72
CA GLU A 349 -11.81 20.42 4.64
C GLU A 349 -13.11 20.06 3.92
N VAL A 350 -13.34 20.52 2.68
CA VAL A 350 -14.52 20.11 1.89
C VAL A 350 -14.45 18.63 1.52
N ILE A 351 -13.25 18.10 1.22
CA ILE A 351 -13.01 16.66 1.03
C ILE A 351 -13.33 15.89 2.32
N ALA A 352 -12.72 16.27 3.44
CA ALA A 352 -12.92 15.59 4.72
C ALA A 352 -14.37 15.64 5.21
N ALA A 353 -15.11 16.71 4.90
CA ALA A 353 -16.52 16.83 5.23
C ALA A 353 -17.45 15.81 4.53
N GLN A 354 -17.00 15.12 3.48
CA GLN A 354 -17.85 14.13 2.78
C GLN A 354 -18.07 12.84 3.58
N LEU A 355 -17.05 12.40 4.34
CA LEU A 355 -17.17 11.30 5.30
C LEU A 355 -17.48 11.79 6.73
N GLY A 356 -17.34 13.10 6.95
CA GLY A 356 -17.30 13.72 8.27
C GLY A 356 -15.86 13.87 8.75
N ARG A 357 -15.48 15.10 9.13
CA ARG A 357 -14.08 15.49 9.36
C ARG A 357 -13.32 14.58 10.32
N GLU A 358 -13.93 14.21 11.45
CA GLU A 358 -13.31 13.35 12.46
C GLU A 358 -13.13 11.91 11.98
N GLN A 359 -14.10 11.39 11.20
CA GLN A 359 -13.99 10.08 10.56
C GLN A 359 -12.86 10.10 9.53
N PHE A 360 -12.82 11.11 8.65
CA PHE A 360 -11.78 11.25 7.64
C PHE A 360 -10.37 11.31 8.25
N ILE A 361 -10.18 12.04 9.36
CA ILE A 361 -8.90 12.07 10.09
C ILE A 361 -8.59 10.70 10.71
N THR A 362 -9.60 9.97 11.21
CA THR A 362 -9.44 8.59 11.68
C THR A 362 -8.98 7.68 10.53
N ASP A 363 -9.55 7.83 9.33
CA ASP A 363 -9.21 7.06 8.14
C ASP A 363 -7.78 7.38 7.65
N MET A 364 -7.35 8.64 7.70
CA MET A 364 -5.95 9.03 7.44
C MET A 364 -4.96 8.34 8.38
N ASN A 365 -5.25 8.30 9.67
CA ASN A 365 -4.39 7.63 10.67
C ASN A 365 -4.45 6.10 10.57
N ALA A 366 -5.61 5.53 10.19
CA ALA A 366 -5.74 4.11 9.90
C ALA A 366 -4.91 3.73 8.66
N ARG A 367 -5.01 4.53 7.59
CA ARG A 367 -4.25 4.35 6.35
C ARG A 367 -2.75 4.43 6.60
N ALA A 368 -2.27 5.41 7.37
CA ALA A 368 -0.88 5.51 7.80
C ALA A 368 -0.37 4.18 8.42
N LYS A 369 -1.10 3.64 9.39
CA LYS A 369 -0.76 2.36 10.04
C LYS A 369 -0.76 1.17 9.09
N THR A 370 -1.70 1.10 8.13
CA THR A 370 -1.70 0.04 7.11
C THR A 370 -0.54 0.12 6.12
N LEU A 371 0.05 1.31 5.93
CA LEU A 371 1.25 1.53 5.12
C LEU A 371 2.56 1.37 5.91
N GLY A 372 2.49 0.98 7.20
CA GLY A 372 3.67 0.88 8.07
C GLY A 372 4.21 2.22 8.59
N MET A 373 3.46 3.31 8.42
CA MET A 373 3.84 4.66 8.87
C MET A 373 3.57 4.82 10.38
N PHE A 374 4.43 4.23 11.21
CA PHE A 374 4.25 4.19 12.67
C PHE A 374 4.71 5.45 13.41
N HIS A 375 5.47 6.32 12.75
CA HIS A 375 5.94 7.62 13.25
C HIS A 375 5.09 8.79 12.72
N THR A 376 3.88 8.50 12.22
CA THR A 376 2.97 9.47 11.61
C THR A 376 1.70 9.63 12.44
N THR A 377 1.29 10.88 12.63
CA THR A 377 -0.02 11.22 13.18
C THR A 377 -0.62 12.38 12.39
N TYR A 378 -1.90 12.27 12.04
CA TYR A 378 -2.67 13.32 11.41
C TYR A 378 -3.71 13.90 12.38
N ALA A 379 -3.68 15.21 12.58
CA ALA A 379 -4.62 15.98 13.39
C ALA A 379 -5.61 16.81 12.53
N ASP A 380 -5.27 17.08 11.27
CA ASP A 380 -6.15 17.77 10.31
C ASP A 380 -5.80 17.41 8.85
N PRO A 381 -6.74 17.51 7.89
CA PRO A 381 -6.51 17.08 6.50
C PRO A 381 -5.67 18.06 5.65
N SER A 382 -5.22 19.18 6.21
CA SER A 382 -4.60 20.29 5.49
C SER A 382 -3.10 20.47 5.76
N GLY A 383 -2.61 20.10 6.95
CA GLY A 383 -1.25 20.43 7.37
C GLY A 383 -1.12 21.74 8.15
N LEU A 384 -2.21 22.28 8.71
CA LEU A 384 -2.18 23.54 9.46
C LEU A 384 -1.78 23.35 10.94
N SER A 385 -2.15 22.24 11.56
CA SER A 385 -1.69 21.88 12.90
C SER A 385 -0.23 21.44 12.87
N SER A 386 0.53 21.87 13.88
CA SER A 386 1.85 21.32 14.20
C SER A 386 1.81 19.84 14.56
N ASP A 387 0.64 19.34 14.96
CA ASP A 387 0.43 17.95 15.38
C ASP A 387 0.25 16.99 14.18
N ASN A 388 0.24 17.53 12.95
CA ASN A 388 0.49 16.74 11.75
C ASN A 388 1.99 16.46 11.63
N VAL A 389 2.40 15.31 12.14
CA VAL A 389 3.79 14.88 12.29
C VAL A 389 4.03 13.61 11.50
N SER A 390 5.22 13.47 10.93
CA SER A 390 5.70 12.25 10.27
C SER A 390 7.23 12.17 10.34
N SER A 391 7.79 11.06 9.87
CA SER A 391 9.23 10.82 9.74
C SER A 391 9.64 10.75 8.27
N LEU A 392 10.94 10.76 7.95
CA LEU A 392 11.40 10.58 6.58
C LEU A 392 11.08 9.18 6.04
N GLY A 393 11.22 8.14 6.88
CA GLY A 393 10.87 6.77 6.51
C GLY A 393 9.38 6.62 6.22
N ASP A 394 8.52 7.19 7.06
CA ASP A 394 7.08 7.17 6.88
C ASP A 394 6.63 7.95 5.62
N LEU A 395 7.18 9.16 5.41
CA LEU A 395 6.91 9.92 4.20
C LEU A 395 7.41 9.17 2.95
N TYR A 396 8.52 8.43 3.03
CA TYR A 396 8.99 7.59 1.94
C TYR A 396 8.05 6.42 1.65
N LEU A 397 7.50 5.75 2.68
CA LEU A 397 6.47 4.71 2.51
C LEU A 397 5.21 5.26 1.85
N LEU A 398 4.72 6.44 2.26
CA LEU A 398 3.60 7.12 1.60
C LEU A 398 3.94 7.48 0.15
N THR A 399 5.15 7.97 -0.10
CA THR A 399 5.63 8.37 -1.43
C THR A 399 5.68 7.18 -2.38
N LYS A 400 6.25 6.06 -1.93
CA LYS A 400 6.31 4.80 -2.67
C LYS A 400 4.90 4.25 -2.93
N TYR A 401 4.04 4.19 -1.91
CA TYR A 401 2.65 3.77 -2.08
C TYR A 401 1.92 4.60 -3.13
N ILE A 402 2.06 5.93 -3.10
CA ILE A 402 1.43 6.81 -4.09
C ILE A 402 2.01 6.56 -5.48
N TYR A 403 3.33 6.47 -5.63
CA TYR A 403 3.98 6.26 -6.92
C TYR A 403 3.55 4.94 -7.59
N GLU A 404 3.45 3.86 -6.81
CA GLU A 404 3.10 2.52 -7.30
C GLU A 404 1.59 2.32 -7.49
N ASN A 405 0.75 2.84 -6.59
CA ASN A 405 -0.68 2.47 -6.52
C ASN A 405 -1.63 3.63 -6.87
N LYS A 406 -1.19 4.89 -6.74
CA LYS A 406 -2.02 6.10 -6.87
C LYS A 406 -1.32 7.21 -7.67
N ARG A 407 -0.51 6.83 -8.67
CA ARG A 407 0.44 7.70 -9.40
C ARG A 407 -0.16 9.02 -9.87
N PHE A 408 -1.44 9.00 -10.25
CA PHE A 408 -2.22 10.19 -10.66
C PHE A 408 -2.18 11.36 -9.64
N ILE A 409 -1.98 11.08 -8.34
CA ILE A 409 -1.83 12.10 -7.30
C ILE A 409 -0.58 12.97 -7.55
N PHE A 410 0.55 12.37 -7.94
CA PHE A 410 1.73 13.13 -8.35
C PHE A 410 1.56 13.74 -9.74
N GLU A 411 0.93 13.04 -10.69
CA GLU A 411 0.69 13.54 -12.05
C GLU A 411 -0.17 14.82 -12.08
N ILE A 412 -1.13 14.98 -11.14
CA ILE A 412 -1.88 16.24 -10.93
C ILE A 412 -0.95 17.45 -10.73
N THR A 413 0.25 17.23 -10.20
CA THR A 413 1.26 18.26 -9.88
C THR A 413 2.49 18.22 -10.78
N ALA A 414 2.58 17.31 -11.75
CA ALA A 414 3.79 17.09 -12.54
C ALA A 414 4.04 18.14 -13.64
N ASN A 415 3.03 18.93 -14.02
CA ASN A 415 3.13 19.92 -15.09
C ASN A 415 2.65 21.31 -14.61
N ASP A 416 3.18 22.37 -15.24
CA ASP A 416 2.72 23.75 -15.02
C ASP A 416 1.29 23.95 -15.54
N GLU A 417 0.99 23.38 -16.71
CA GLU A 417 -0.37 23.25 -17.19
C GLU A 417 -0.96 21.93 -16.67
N VAL A 418 -1.86 22.04 -15.68
CA VAL A 418 -2.71 20.93 -15.25
C VAL A 418 -3.64 20.55 -16.41
N GLN A 419 -3.18 19.64 -17.28
CA GLN A 419 -4.03 19.08 -18.32
C GLN A 419 -5.20 18.38 -17.64
N GLY A 420 -6.38 18.97 -17.77
CA GLY A 420 -7.61 18.41 -17.23
C GLY A 420 -7.94 17.10 -17.94
N ALA A 421 -7.45 15.99 -17.38
CA ALA A 421 -7.79 14.64 -17.79
C ALA A 421 -9.31 14.48 -17.80
N THR A 422 -9.89 14.58 -19.00
CA THR A 422 -11.34 14.52 -19.29
C THR A 422 -12.24 15.53 -18.53
N ARG A 423 -12.56 16.63 -19.25
CA ARG A 423 -13.42 17.79 -18.90
C ARG A 423 -12.63 18.93 -18.25
N GLY A 424 -12.87 20.15 -18.75
CA GLY A 424 -12.35 21.36 -18.14
C GLY A 424 -12.81 21.43 -16.68
N GLY A 425 -11.86 21.47 -15.76
CA GLY A 425 -12.11 21.46 -14.32
C GLY A 425 -12.95 22.65 -13.88
N ASP A 426 -13.47 22.59 -12.65
CA ASP A 426 -14.22 23.72 -12.08
C ASP A 426 -13.37 25.01 -12.00
N PHE A 427 -12.04 24.89 -12.05
CA PHE A 427 -11.06 25.98 -11.91
C PHE A 427 -10.18 26.12 -13.15
N ALA A 428 -9.73 27.35 -13.41
CA ALA A 428 -8.80 27.69 -14.49
C ALA A 428 -7.65 28.57 -13.95
N GLY A 429 -6.50 28.53 -14.61
CA GLY A 429 -5.30 29.26 -14.21
C GLY A 429 -4.85 28.92 -12.79
N LEU A 430 -4.73 27.62 -12.48
CA LEU A 430 -4.13 27.16 -11.23
C LEU A 430 -2.63 27.46 -11.25
N LEU A 431 -2.06 27.82 -10.10
CA LEU A 431 -0.63 28.03 -9.95
C LEU A 431 0.00 26.83 -9.23
N ASN A 432 0.89 26.10 -9.89
CA ASN A 432 1.52 24.92 -9.30
C ASN A 432 2.62 25.32 -8.32
N PHE A 433 2.33 25.23 -7.01
CA PHE A 433 3.28 25.60 -5.96
C PHE A 433 4.39 24.58 -5.75
N ASN A 434 4.28 23.39 -6.36
CA ASN A 434 5.19 22.27 -6.13
C ASN A 434 6.39 22.27 -7.08
N HIS A 435 6.38 23.11 -8.12
CA HIS A 435 7.51 23.30 -9.03
C HIS A 435 8.76 23.76 -8.25
N VAL A 436 9.94 23.38 -8.76
CA VAL A 436 11.23 23.83 -8.26
C VAL A 436 12.01 24.41 -9.43
N ASP A 437 12.26 25.72 -9.38
CA ASP A 437 12.80 26.47 -10.52
C ASP A 437 14.18 25.93 -10.94
N GLY A 438 14.32 25.64 -12.24
CA GLY A 438 15.55 25.08 -12.82
C GLY A 438 15.71 23.57 -12.68
N ILE A 439 14.68 22.82 -12.26
CA ILE A 439 14.71 21.36 -12.12
C ILE A 439 13.72 20.71 -13.08
N ASP A 440 14.16 20.47 -14.32
CA ASP A 440 13.37 19.85 -15.39
C ASP A 440 13.00 18.37 -15.12
N SER A 441 13.61 17.73 -14.13
CA SER A 441 13.41 16.32 -13.78
C SER A 441 12.15 16.03 -12.96
N PHE A 442 11.39 17.05 -12.56
CA PHE A 442 10.29 16.91 -11.63
C PHE A 442 9.09 16.13 -12.21
N LEU A 443 8.72 15.02 -11.57
CA LEU A 443 7.61 14.13 -11.96
C LEU A 443 6.36 14.31 -11.07
N GLY A 444 6.32 15.35 -10.24
CA GLY A 444 5.24 15.64 -9.30
C GLY A 444 5.64 15.50 -7.84
N GLY A 445 4.82 16.07 -6.95
CA GLY A 445 5.13 16.16 -5.52
C GLY A 445 4.21 17.09 -4.75
N LYS A 446 4.50 17.26 -3.45
CA LYS A 446 3.82 18.20 -2.57
C LYS A 446 4.82 18.99 -1.74
N VAL A 447 4.69 20.32 -1.79
CA VAL A 447 5.40 21.23 -0.87
C VAL A 447 4.48 21.68 0.28
N GLY A 448 5.08 22.12 1.37
CA GLY A 448 4.40 22.76 2.49
C GLY A 448 5.32 23.76 3.19
N GLU A 449 4.71 24.71 3.91
CA GLU A 449 5.44 25.65 4.76
C GLU A 449 4.54 26.07 5.94
N THR A 450 5.07 26.03 7.15
CA THR A 450 4.50 26.69 8.35
C THR A 450 5.65 27.13 9.26
N GLU A 451 5.37 28.04 10.19
CA GLU A 451 6.37 28.49 11.19
C GLU A 451 6.95 27.32 12.03
N ALA A 452 6.14 26.29 12.31
CA ALA A 452 6.56 25.11 13.06
C ALA A 452 7.30 24.05 12.23
N ALA A 453 7.00 23.94 10.93
CA ALA A 453 7.55 22.92 10.04
C ALA A 453 8.78 23.39 9.24
N GLY A 454 8.98 24.70 9.11
CA GLY A 454 9.82 25.27 8.06
C GLY A 454 9.28 24.90 6.66
N GLN A 455 10.13 24.91 5.66
CA GLN A 455 9.79 24.40 4.33
C GLN A 455 9.89 22.87 4.31
N THR A 456 8.85 22.23 3.81
CA THR A 456 8.73 20.77 3.67
C THR A 456 8.49 20.40 2.21
N SER A 457 8.99 19.26 1.77
CA SER A 457 8.81 18.77 0.41
C SER A 457 8.77 17.24 0.37
N VAL A 458 7.93 16.71 -0.51
CA VAL A 458 8.02 15.36 -1.05
C VAL A 458 7.93 15.52 -2.55
N SER A 459 8.97 15.18 -3.30
CA SER A 459 8.99 15.29 -4.76
C SER A 459 9.59 14.05 -5.41
N ILE A 460 9.07 13.69 -6.58
CA ILE A 460 9.62 12.65 -7.43
C ILE A 460 10.45 13.32 -8.53
N HIS A 461 11.64 12.81 -8.77
CA HIS A 461 12.54 13.29 -9.82
C HIS A 461 13.07 12.15 -10.66
N GLU A 462 13.26 12.41 -11.94
CA GLU A 462 14.00 11.55 -12.86
C GLU A 462 15.49 11.89 -12.85
N ILE A 463 16.37 10.91 -12.67
CA ILE A 463 17.83 11.09 -12.76
C ILE A 463 18.45 10.06 -13.69
N GLU A 464 19.55 10.45 -14.35
CA GLU A 464 20.38 9.55 -15.14
C GLU A 464 21.54 9.02 -14.28
N ALA A 465 21.46 7.75 -13.88
CA ALA A 465 22.48 7.07 -13.09
C ALA A 465 23.14 5.95 -13.90
N GLN A 466 24.46 6.01 -14.09
CA GLN A 466 25.24 5.02 -14.86
C GLN A 466 24.74 4.72 -16.30
N GLY A 467 23.93 5.61 -16.89
CA GLY A 467 23.29 5.43 -18.21
C GLY A 467 21.97 4.67 -18.16
N THR A 468 21.30 4.65 -17.00
CA THR A 468 19.93 4.19 -16.81
C THR A 468 19.12 5.29 -16.10
N THR A 469 17.95 5.57 -16.64
CA THR A 469 16.95 6.46 -16.04
C THR A 469 16.39 5.83 -14.76
N ARG A 470 16.41 6.56 -13.64
CA ARG A 470 15.88 6.14 -12.33
C ARG A 470 14.92 7.19 -11.80
N GLN A 471 13.85 6.77 -11.10
CA GLN A 471 13.00 7.70 -10.35
C GLN A 471 13.37 7.70 -8.87
N VAL A 472 13.70 8.89 -8.35
CA VAL A 472 14.08 9.11 -6.94
C VAL A 472 13.04 9.97 -6.23
N ALA A 473 12.74 9.61 -5.00
CA ALA A 473 12.01 10.44 -4.05
C ALA A 473 13.00 11.36 -3.34
N VAL A 474 12.72 12.66 -3.33
CA VAL A 474 13.40 13.66 -2.52
C VAL A 474 12.43 14.17 -1.46
N ILE A 475 12.80 14.06 -0.19
CA ILE A 475 11.97 14.42 0.96
C ILE A 475 12.74 15.37 1.86
N LEU A 476 12.13 16.49 2.23
CA LEU A 476 12.70 17.53 3.08
C LEU A 476 11.71 17.91 4.19
N MET A 477 12.20 18.08 5.42
CA MET A 477 11.45 18.70 6.52
C MET A 477 12.34 19.70 7.27
N GLY A 478 11.83 20.88 7.59
CA GLY A 478 12.60 21.93 8.26
C GLY A 478 13.69 22.55 7.38
N SER A 479 13.43 22.73 6.07
CA SER A 479 14.28 23.51 5.18
C SER A 479 14.04 25.01 5.32
N SER A 480 15.08 25.81 5.07
CA SER A 480 15.02 27.27 4.89
C SER A 480 15.34 27.71 3.44
N ALA A 481 15.67 26.76 2.57
CA ALA A 481 16.14 27.00 1.21
C ALA A 481 15.81 25.78 0.30
N ARG A 482 14.52 25.42 0.23
CA ARG A 482 14.03 24.16 -0.38
C ARG A 482 14.63 23.89 -1.76
N THR A 483 14.69 24.91 -2.62
CA THR A 483 15.22 24.78 -3.99
C THR A 483 16.69 24.36 -3.99
N ASP A 484 17.51 25.01 -3.15
CA ASP A 484 18.94 24.72 -3.03
C ASP A 484 19.15 23.31 -2.44
N ASP A 485 18.34 22.91 -1.45
CA ASP A 485 18.39 21.58 -0.84
C ASP A 485 18.03 20.45 -1.82
N VAL A 486 16.94 20.59 -2.59
CA VAL A 486 16.56 19.62 -3.63
C VAL A 486 17.66 19.54 -4.69
N THR A 487 18.16 20.71 -5.14
CA THR A 487 19.26 20.79 -6.12
C THR A 487 20.52 20.10 -5.61
N SER A 488 20.90 20.29 -4.35
CA SER A 488 22.06 19.64 -3.72
C SER A 488 21.91 18.12 -3.64
N LEU A 489 20.72 17.61 -3.29
CA LEU A 489 20.46 16.16 -3.23
C LEU A 489 20.46 15.49 -4.60
N LEU A 490 19.84 16.12 -5.61
CA LEU A 490 19.86 15.63 -6.99
C LEU A 490 21.28 15.66 -7.57
N ASN A 491 22.02 16.77 -7.38
CA ASN A 491 23.43 16.86 -7.76
C ASN A 491 24.27 15.79 -7.06
N TYR A 492 24.06 15.54 -5.77
CA TYR A 492 24.75 14.48 -5.03
C TYR A 492 24.51 13.11 -5.68
N ALA A 493 23.25 12.74 -5.96
CA ALA A 493 22.97 11.49 -6.65
C ALA A 493 23.65 11.43 -8.03
N GLU A 494 23.43 12.42 -8.90
CA GLU A 494 24.03 12.43 -10.24
C GLU A 494 25.56 12.37 -10.25
N HIS A 495 26.24 12.99 -9.27
CA HIS A 495 27.69 13.00 -9.23
C HIS A 495 28.29 11.73 -8.59
N GLN A 496 27.61 11.14 -7.60
CA GLN A 496 28.03 9.85 -7.01
C GLN A 496 27.80 8.65 -7.96
N PHE A 497 26.88 8.78 -8.93
CA PHE A 497 26.57 7.72 -9.91
C PHE A 497 27.12 7.98 -11.33
N ARG A 498 28.09 8.90 -11.47
CA ARG A 498 28.92 9.04 -12.68
C ARG A 498 30.13 8.08 -12.63
N ARG A 499 30.48 7.54 -13.79
CA ARG A 499 31.58 6.58 -14.01
C ARG A 499 32.97 7.18 -13.79
#